data_AF-A0A2G8KU38-F1
#
_entry.id   AF-A0A2G8KU38-F1
#
_cell.length_a   1.000
_cell.length_b   1.000
_cell.length_c   1.000
_cell.angle_alpha   90.00
_cell.angle_beta   90.00
_cell.angle_gamma   90.00
#
_symmetry.space_group_name_H-M   'P 1'
#
loop_
_entity.id
_entity.type
_entity.pdbx_description
1 polymer ?
#
loop_
_entity_poly.entity_id
_entity_poly.type
_entity_poly.pdbx_seq_one_letter_code
_entity_poly.pdbx_strand_id
1 'polypeptide(L)'
;MWDWIHGNRTVGQRWVMVTEESPYYSPGIQPPEKYSAVTYDWVGSYSQDADFHQPYGYYKPFREGHPPVRLDREKILNKTGLTIWLGSHCKTLQWDRLRFVEDLGKFMSLKKMGRCGDEIIPWNREEVLKQTLSPFRFYLSLENSCCKHYITEKFWRTLQFGLVPIVVGAPLEDYEKLAPPNSFIHPDQFDSMVAMATHILEVATDKERYLEYFQWKTKGEIVVYTQEEYYVHPLTNSSNCDIVQKYLNSKPSDHSKLDYFGPKWFGSCTECSTKKWLNDKYTHRKNYSILPGKLWD
;
A
#
# COMPACT_ATOMS: atom_id res chain seq x y z
N MET A 1 1.28 5.80 32.84
CA MET A 1 0.19 5.30 31.96
C MET A 1 0.30 3.79 31.76
N TRP A 2 1.38 3.27 31.17
CA TRP A 2 1.53 1.83 30.91
C TRP A 2 1.50 0.94 32.15
N ASP A 3 2.16 1.31 33.26
CA ASP A 3 2.07 0.54 34.50
C ASP A 3 0.64 0.46 35.05
N TRP A 4 -0.12 1.55 34.94
CA TRP A 4 -1.52 1.59 35.38
C TRP A 4 -2.41 0.73 34.48
N ILE A 5 -2.22 0.81 33.16
CA ILE A 5 -2.94 0.01 32.18
C ILE A 5 -2.73 -1.49 32.43
N HIS A 6 -1.47 -1.90 32.59
CA HIS A 6 -1.13 -3.30 32.86
C HIS A 6 -1.57 -3.75 34.25
N GLY A 7 -1.44 -2.88 35.27
CA GLY A 7 -1.89 -3.16 36.63
C GLY A 7 -3.42 -3.33 36.77
N ASN A 8 -4.20 -2.69 35.89
CA ASN A 8 -5.66 -2.78 35.87
C ASN A 8 -6.21 -3.73 34.80
N ARG A 9 -5.34 -4.46 34.09
CA ARG A 9 -5.76 -5.43 33.10
C ARG A 9 -6.41 -6.63 33.80
N THR A 10 -7.66 -6.90 33.48
CA THR A 10 -8.39 -8.03 34.08
C THR A 10 -7.83 -9.36 33.58
N VAL A 11 -7.80 -10.36 34.48
CA VAL A 11 -7.32 -11.71 34.14
C VAL A 11 -8.17 -12.28 33.01
N GLY A 12 -7.51 -12.71 31.93
CA GLY A 12 -8.17 -13.25 30.73
C GLY A 12 -8.58 -12.20 29.69
N GLN A 13 -8.51 -10.90 29.98
CA GLN A 13 -8.77 -9.86 29.00
C GLN A 13 -7.70 -9.86 27.90
N ARG A 14 -8.13 -10.00 26.64
CA ARG A 14 -7.26 -9.93 25.46
C ARG A 14 -7.19 -8.52 24.91
N TRP A 15 -5.99 -8.14 24.49
CA TRP A 15 -5.66 -6.84 23.90
C TRP A 15 -5.18 -7.08 22.48
N VAL A 16 -5.86 -6.43 21.52
CA VAL A 16 -5.53 -6.54 20.09
C VAL A 16 -4.92 -5.22 19.64
N MET A 17 -3.70 -5.27 19.11
CA MET A 17 -3.11 -4.13 18.43
C MET A 17 -3.74 -4.03 17.04
N VAL A 18 -4.23 -2.86 16.65
CA VAL A 18 -4.80 -2.65 15.31
C VAL A 18 -4.08 -1.49 14.64
N THR A 19 -3.54 -1.73 13.44
CA THR A 19 -2.96 -0.69 12.61
C THR A 19 -2.99 -1.08 11.14
N GLU A 20 -3.31 -0.13 10.27
CA GLU A 20 -3.17 -0.26 8.82
C GLU A 20 -1.84 0.33 8.33
N GLU A 21 -1.11 1.03 9.18
CA GLU A 21 0.11 1.74 8.83
C GLU A 21 1.35 0.88 9.02
N SER A 22 2.39 1.18 8.24
CA SER A 22 3.68 0.50 8.34
C SER A 22 4.32 0.62 9.74
N PRO A 23 5.19 -0.32 10.14
CA PRO A 23 5.89 -0.25 11.43
C PRO A 23 6.71 1.04 11.64
N TYR A 24 7.14 1.72 10.56
CA TYR A 24 7.83 3.01 10.65
C TYR A 24 6.92 4.22 10.90
N TYR A 25 5.66 4.16 10.44
CA TYR A 25 4.68 5.24 10.56
C TYR A 25 3.72 5.05 11.74
N SER A 26 3.82 3.91 12.43
CA SER A 26 3.09 3.61 13.67
C SER A 26 3.99 3.49 14.91
N PRO A 27 4.90 4.44 15.23
CA PRO A 27 5.72 4.31 16.45
C PRO A 27 4.91 4.52 17.72
N GLY A 28 3.80 5.27 17.67
CA GLY A 28 2.98 5.65 18.83
C GLY A 28 2.23 4.49 19.50
N ILE A 29 2.13 3.34 18.82
CA ILE A 29 1.51 2.12 19.36
C ILE A 29 2.55 1.18 20.01
N GLN A 30 3.84 1.49 19.95
CA GLN A 30 4.88 0.67 20.56
C GLN A 30 4.92 0.91 22.08
N PRO A 31 4.69 -0.13 22.92
CA PRO A 31 4.83 0.00 24.35
C PRO A 31 6.31 0.19 24.75
N PRO A 32 6.59 0.76 25.94
CA PRO A 32 7.93 0.77 26.51
C PRO A 32 8.53 -0.64 26.56
N GLU A 33 9.85 -0.76 26.57
CA GLU A 33 10.57 -2.05 26.53
C GLU A 33 10.07 -3.06 27.57
N LYS A 34 9.78 -2.61 28.79
CA LYS A 34 9.18 -3.43 29.87
C LYS A 34 7.88 -4.13 29.46
N TYR A 35 7.13 -3.56 28.53
CA TYR A 35 5.80 -3.95 28.10
C TYR A 35 5.71 -4.46 26.67
N SER A 36 6.78 -4.36 25.88
CA SER A 36 6.78 -4.63 24.43
C SER A 36 6.34 -6.06 24.10
N ALA A 37 6.79 -7.04 24.89
CA ALA A 37 6.50 -8.46 24.67
C ALA A 37 5.19 -8.95 25.33
N VAL A 38 4.54 -8.12 26.16
CA VAL A 38 3.42 -8.56 27.02
C VAL A 38 2.13 -7.73 26.87
N THR A 39 2.17 -6.65 26.08
CA THR A 39 1.02 -5.76 25.92
C THR A 39 -0.07 -6.37 25.06
N TYR A 40 0.28 -6.78 23.84
CA TYR A 40 -0.69 -7.23 22.85
C TYR A 40 -0.66 -8.75 22.74
N ASP A 41 -1.83 -9.37 22.80
CA ASP A 41 -1.95 -10.81 22.57
C ASP A 41 -2.05 -11.11 21.08
N TRP A 42 -2.75 -10.26 20.35
CA TRP A 42 -3.01 -10.43 18.91
C TRP A 42 -2.78 -9.14 18.15
N VAL A 43 -2.58 -9.29 16.84
CA VAL A 43 -2.33 -8.20 15.91
C VAL A 43 -3.34 -8.24 14.78
N GLY A 44 -4.00 -7.11 14.55
CA GLY A 44 -4.75 -6.82 13.34
C GLY A 44 -3.99 -5.83 12.46
N SER A 45 -3.60 -6.25 11.27
CA SER A 45 -2.90 -5.37 10.32
C SER A 45 -3.01 -5.85 8.87
N TYR A 46 -2.48 -5.05 7.94
CA TYR A 46 -2.36 -5.41 6.53
C TYR A 46 -1.46 -6.63 6.27
N SER A 47 -0.69 -7.10 7.25
CA SER A 47 0.17 -8.26 7.05
C SER A 47 -0.66 -9.54 6.92
N GLN A 48 -0.33 -10.43 5.96
CA GLN A 48 -0.92 -11.78 5.92
C GLN A 48 -0.52 -12.64 7.13
N ASP A 49 0.54 -12.26 7.85
CA ASP A 49 1.02 -12.95 9.04
C ASP A 49 0.26 -12.51 10.32
N ALA A 50 -0.60 -11.48 10.23
CA ALA A 50 -1.40 -10.98 11.34
C ALA A 50 -2.47 -11.99 11.80
N ASP A 51 -2.93 -11.86 13.06
CA ASP A 51 -4.04 -12.66 13.56
C ASP A 51 -5.35 -12.28 12.88
N PHE A 52 -5.52 -11.00 12.55
CA PHE A 52 -6.66 -10.44 11.84
C PHE A 52 -6.15 -9.65 10.63
N HIS A 53 -6.20 -10.27 9.45
CA HIS A 53 -5.72 -9.66 8.22
C HIS A 53 -6.68 -8.56 7.74
N GLN A 54 -6.17 -7.33 7.65
CA GLN A 54 -6.93 -6.12 7.29
C GLN A 54 -6.19 -5.37 6.17
N PRO A 55 -6.22 -5.88 4.92
CA PRO A 55 -5.59 -5.21 3.80
C PRO A 55 -6.45 -4.04 3.32
N TYR A 56 -5.86 -3.08 2.61
CA TYR A 56 -6.59 -1.95 2.01
C TYR A 56 -7.55 -2.36 0.87
N GLY A 57 -7.30 -3.53 0.29
CA GLY A 57 -8.15 -4.14 -0.73
C GLY A 57 -7.65 -5.54 -1.09
N TYR A 58 -8.43 -6.25 -1.90
CA TYR A 58 -8.05 -7.57 -2.42
C TYR A 58 -8.68 -7.84 -3.79
N TYR A 59 -8.03 -8.73 -4.56
CA TYR A 59 -8.58 -9.27 -5.79
C TYR A 59 -9.42 -10.51 -5.49
N LYS A 60 -10.63 -10.55 -6.05
CA LYS A 60 -11.58 -11.65 -5.91
C LYS A 60 -11.88 -12.24 -7.28
N PRO A 61 -11.29 -13.39 -7.62
CA PRO A 61 -11.62 -14.11 -8.85
C PRO A 61 -13.11 -14.43 -8.93
N PHE A 62 -13.67 -14.35 -10.13
CA PHE A 62 -15.03 -14.79 -10.37
C PHE A 62 -15.16 -16.31 -10.20
N ARG A 63 -16.32 -16.74 -9.70
CA ARG A 63 -16.66 -18.16 -9.61
C ARG A 63 -16.98 -18.72 -10.99
N GLU A 64 -16.87 -20.04 -11.13
CA GLU A 64 -17.31 -20.74 -12.32
C GLU A 64 -18.78 -20.42 -12.64
N GLY A 65 -19.09 -20.20 -13.92
CA GLY A 65 -20.42 -19.80 -14.38
C GLY A 65 -20.76 -18.31 -14.21
N HIS A 66 -19.83 -17.47 -13.75
CA HIS A 66 -20.03 -16.02 -13.72
C HIS A 66 -20.29 -15.47 -15.14
N PRO A 67 -21.25 -14.55 -15.34
CA PRO A 67 -21.51 -13.94 -16.63
C PRO A 67 -20.26 -13.29 -17.24
N PRO A 68 -20.05 -13.39 -18.57
CA PRO A 68 -18.92 -12.75 -19.21
C PRO A 68 -18.92 -11.22 -19.00
N VAL A 69 -17.82 -10.69 -18.48
CA VAL A 69 -17.60 -9.25 -18.36
C VAL A 69 -16.80 -8.75 -19.55
N ARG A 70 -17.29 -7.70 -20.22
CA ARG A 70 -16.60 -7.05 -21.35
C ARG A 70 -15.91 -5.78 -20.88
N LEU A 71 -14.71 -5.56 -21.39
CA LEU A 71 -13.97 -4.31 -21.16
C LEU A 71 -14.59 -3.17 -21.97
N ASP A 72 -14.78 -2.03 -21.32
CA ASP A 72 -15.06 -0.76 -21.98
C ASP A 72 -13.76 -0.21 -22.61
N ARG A 73 -13.43 -0.76 -23.79
CA ARG A 73 -12.17 -0.47 -24.50
C ARG A 73 -12.05 1.01 -24.85
N GLU A 74 -13.14 1.66 -25.25
CA GLU A 74 -13.13 3.08 -25.60
C GLU A 74 -12.77 3.93 -24.38
N LYS A 75 -13.42 3.70 -23.23
CA LYS A 75 -13.10 4.41 -21.99
C LYS A 75 -11.69 4.15 -21.48
N ILE A 76 -11.18 2.93 -21.66
CA ILE A 76 -9.81 2.59 -21.26
C ILE A 76 -8.80 3.30 -22.16
N LEU A 77 -9.02 3.32 -23.48
CA LEU A 77 -8.09 3.87 -24.45
C LEU A 77 -8.17 5.39 -24.58
N ASN A 78 -9.32 6.01 -24.29
CA ASN A 78 -9.54 7.45 -24.38
C ASN A 78 -8.94 8.20 -23.18
N LYS A 79 -7.62 8.12 -23.05
CA LYS A 79 -6.80 8.80 -22.04
C LYS A 79 -5.87 9.79 -22.75
N THR A 80 -5.74 10.98 -22.21
CA THR A 80 -4.90 12.05 -22.79
C THR A 80 -3.57 12.19 -22.03
N GLY A 81 -3.59 12.00 -20.71
CA GLY A 81 -2.40 12.04 -19.88
C GLY A 81 -1.59 10.74 -19.94
N LEU A 82 -0.27 10.83 -19.85
CA LEU A 82 0.60 9.67 -19.72
C LEU A 82 0.63 9.19 -18.27
N THR A 83 1.30 9.94 -17.39
CA THR A 83 1.51 9.54 -15.99
C THR A 83 1.23 10.69 -15.03
N ILE A 84 0.67 10.38 -13.87
CA ILE A 84 0.44 11.33 -12.79
C ILE A 84 0.87 10.75 -11.44
N TRP A 85 1.34 11.62 -10.55
CA TRP A 85 1.60 11.32 -9.14
C TRP A 85 0.88 12.33 -8.24
N LEU A 86 0.18 11.83 -7.22
CA LEU A 86 -0.41 12.65 -6.16
C LEU A 86 0.37 12.42 -4.86
N GLY A 87 1.19 13.39 -4.47
CA GLY A 87 1.98 13.33 -3.25
C GLY A 87 1.53 14.39 -2.24
N SER A 88 1.21 13.95 -1.02
CA SER A 88 0.93 14.85 0.12
C SER A 88 1.95 14.75 1.26
N HIS A 89 2.83 13.74 1.22
CA HIS A 89 3.94 13.55 2.15
C HIS A 89 5.25 13.47 1.35
N CYS A 90 5.96 14.58 1.25
CA CYS A 90 7.03 14.67 0.23
C CYS A 90 8.28 13.90 0.64
N LYS A 91 8.48 13.76 1.95
CA LYS A 91 9.60 13.01 2.54
C LYS A 91 9.09 11.72 3.15
N THR A 92 9.89 10.66 3.08
CA THR A 92 9.61 9.44 3.82
C THR A 92 10.82 9.00 4.65
N LEU A 93 10.60 8.13 5.62
CA LEU A 93 11.66 7.64 6.50
C LEU A 93 12.66 6.75 5.78
N GLN A 94 12.20 5.94 4.82
CA GLN A 94 12.98 4.85 4.26
C GLN A 94 13.51 5.14 2.86
N TRP A 95 12.79 5.93 2.04
CA TRP A 95 13.18 6.15 0.65
C TRP A 95 12.67 7.46 0.04
N ASP A 96 13.39 7.95 -0.97
CA ASP A 96 13.16 9.24 -1.59
C ASP A 96 12.18 9.15 -2.77
N ARG A 97 10.89 9.19 -2.45
CA ARG A 97 9.80 9.21 -3.44
C ARG A 97 9.90 10.38 -4.38
N LEU A 98 10.11 11.58 -3.84
CA LEU A 98 10.11 12.80 -4.65
C LEU A 98 11.23 12.75 -5.68
N ARG A 99 12.43 12.34 -5.27
CA ARG A 99 13.56 12.17 -6.20
C ARG A 99 13.29 11.09 -7.24
N PHE A 100 12.65 9.98 -6.87
CA PHE A 100 12.26 8.95 -7.85
C PHE A 100 11.33 9.52 -8.91
N VAL A 101 10.31 10.27 -8.50
CA VAL A 101 9.36 10.93 -9.40
C VAL A 101 10.06 11.95 -10.31
N GLU A 102 10.93 12.78 -9.75
CA GLU A 102 11.68 13.79 -10.51
C GLU A 102 12.63 13.17 -11.53
N ASP A 103 13.33 12.09 -11.16
CA ASP A 103 14.23 11.41 -12.07
C ASP A 103 13.47 10.66 -13.17
N LEU A 104 12.34 10.01 -12.86
CA LEU A 104 11.51 9.35 -13.86
C LEU A 104 10.92 10.37 -14.84
N GLY A 105 10.51 11.54 -14.34
CA GLY A 105 10.00 12.65 -15.16
C GLY A 105 10.99 13.21 -16.18
N LYS A 106 12.29 12.89 -16.07
CA LYS A 106 13.30 13.25 -17.09
C LYS A 106 13.21 12.39 -18.35
N PHE A 107 12.60 11.21 -18.26
CA PHE A 107 12.51 10.25 -19.37
C PHE A 107 11.11 10.17 -19.99
N MET A 108 10.07 10.66 -19.30
CA MET A 108 8.69 10.53 -19.74
C MET A 108 7.80 11.65 -19.15
N SER A 109 6.68 11.95 -19.82
CA SER A 109 5.72 12.94 -19.33
C SER A 109 5.06 12.49 -18.03
N LEU A 110 5.21 13.31 -16.99
CA LEU A 110 4.74 13.01 -15.64
C LEU A 110 4.17 14.29 -15.02
N LYS A 111 2.88 14.28 -14.66
CA LYS A 111 2.25 15.37 -13.90
C LYS A 111 2.39 15.12 -12.39
N LYS A 112 2.83 16.12 -11.63
CA LYS A 112 2.88 16.07 -10.16
C LYS A 112 1.81 16.98 -9.58
N MET A 113 0.95 16.45 -8.70
CA MET A 113 -0.03 17.27 -7.97
C MET A 113 -0.07 16.84 -6.48
N GLY A 114 -0.86 17.54 -5.68
CA GLY A 114 -0.86 17.44 -4.22
C GLY A 114 0.14 18.42 -3.59
N ARG A 115 0.36 18.32 -2.28
CA ARG A 115 1.28 19.22 -1.55
C ARG A 115 2.72 19.14 -2.06
N CYS A 116 3.09 18.04 -2.72
CA CYS A 116 4.42 17.80 -3.30
C CYS A 116 4.51 18.09 -4.80
N GLY A 117 3.43 18.60 -5.40
CA GLY A 117 3.34 18.88 -6.82
C GLY A 117 3.07 20.36 -7.11
N ASP A 118 2.73 20.63 -8.37
CA ASP A 118 2.57 22.00 -8.87
C ASP A 118 1.17 22.57 -8.54
N GLU A 119 0.19 21.69 -8.27
CA GLU A 119 -1.20 22.03 -8.00
C GLU A 119 -1.72 21.21 -6.81
N ILE A 120 -2.39 21.86 -5.85
CA ILE A 120 -3.02 21.18 -4.71
C ILE A 120 -4.47 20.84 -5.07
N ILE A 121 -4.87 19.60 -4.83
CA ILE A 121 -6.27 19.16 -4.96
C ILE A 121 -6.82 18.64 -3.63
N PRO A 122 -8.12 18.79 -3.35
CA PRO A 122 -8.77 18.14 -2.22
C PRO A 122 -8.72 16.62 -2.35
N TRP A 123 -7.81 15.97 -1.61
CA TRP A 123 -7.63 14.51 -1.65
C TRP A 123 -8.74 13.74 -0.90
N ASN A 124 -9.48 14.41 -0.02
CA ASN A 124 -10.55 13.81 0.77
C ASN A 124 -11.89 13.70 0.01
N ARG A 125 -11.93 14.08 -1.27
CA ARG A 125 -13.12 13.97 -2.13
C ARG A 125 -12.87 12.97 -3.25
N GLU A 126 -13.46 11.77 -3.12
CA GLU A 126 -13.27 10.67 -4.07
C GLU A 126 -13.64 11.07 -5.52
N GLU A 127 -14.73 11.81 -5.70
CA GLU A 127 -15.14 12.29 -7.03
C GLU A 127 -14.09 13.21 -7.66
N VAL A 128 -13.48 14.09 -6.86
CA VAL A 128 -12.41 14.98 -7.32
C VAL A 128 -11.17 14.16 -7.69
N LEU A 129 -10.75 13.23 -6.82
CA LEU A 129 -9.64 12.32 -7.11
C LEU A 129 -9.88 11.55 -8.42
N LYS A 130 -11.06 10.96 -8.59
CA LYS A 130 -11.42 10.20 -9.79
C LYS A 130 -11.41 11.08 -11.03
N GLN A 131 -11.98 12.30 -10.96
CA GLN A 131 -11.97 13.25 -12.08
C GLN A 131 -10.54 13.67 -12.44
N THR A 132 -9.69 13.94 -11.46
CA THR A 132 -8.29 14.33 -11.70
C THR A 132 -7.45 13.20 -12.28
N LEU A 133 -7.64 11.96 -11.80
CA LEU A 133 -6.83 10.82 -12.19
C LEU A 133 -7.30 10.17 -13.49
N SER A 134 -8.60 10.08 -13.72
CA SER A 134 -9.17 9.34 -14.86
C SER A 134 -8.65 9.73 -16.26
N PRO A 135 -8.14 10.94 -16.55
CA PRO A 135 -7.55 11.25 -17.85
C PRO A 135 -6.18 10.61 -18.13
N PHE A 136 -5.50 10.09 -17.10
CA PHE A 136 -4.15 9.52 -17.22
C PHE A 136 -4.18 8.00 -17.46
N ARG A 137 -3.14 7.49 -18.13
CA ARG A 137 -2.96 6.04 -18.35
C ARG A 137 -2.36 5.36 -17.11
N PHE A 138 -1.32 5.98 -16.55
CA PHE A 138 -0.56 5.43 -15.43
C PHE A 138 -0.64 6.34 -14.22
N TYR A 139 -0.62 5.74 -13.03
CA TYR A 139 -0.48 6.44 -11.76
C TYR A 139 0.74 5.89 -11.01
N LEU A 140 1.51 6.78 -10.39
CA LEU A 140 2.61 6.36 -9.51
C LEU A 140 2.07 6.02 -8.11
N SER A 141 1.82 4.73 -7.87
CA SER A 141 1.41 4.18 -6.58
C SER A 141 2.63 3.96 -5.68
N LEU A 142 3.21 5.05 -5.18
CA LEU A 142 4.45 5.03 -4.40
C LEU A 142 4.17 5.05 -2.89
N GLU A 143 4.45 3.95 -2.20
CA GLU A 143 4.16 3.78 -0.78
C GLU A 143 5.11 4.58 0.12
N ASN A 144 4.61 4.95 1.30
CA ASN A 144 5.41 5.68 2.30
C ASN A 144 6.55 4.83 2.88
N SER A 145 6.44 3.50 2.78
CA SER A 145 7.43 2.54 3.27
C SER A 145 7.40 1.31 2.39
N CYS A 146 8.55 0.68 2.23
CA CYS A 146 8.70 -0.51 1.41
C CYS A 146 8.74 -1.74 2.30
N CYS A 147 7.55 -2.18 2.71
CA CYS A 147 7.32 -3.28 3.64
C CYS A 147 6.62 -4.45 2.96
N LYS A 148 6.91 -5.67 3.43
CA LYS A 148 6.17 -6.87 3.03
C LYS A 148 4.66 -6.68 3.21
N HIS A 149 3.87 -7.07 2.22
CA HIS A 149 2.41 -6.95 2.12
C HIS A 149 1.83 -5.53 2.15
N TYR A 150 2.64 -4.47 2.19
CA TYR A 150 2.15 -3.09 2.32
C TYR A 150 1.70 -2.53 0.97
N ILE A 151 0.48 -2.90 0.56
CA ILE A 151 -0.18 -2.48 -0.67
C ILE A 151 -1.43 -1.69 -0.29
N THR A 152 -1.37 -0.36 -0.44
CA THR A 152 -2.33 0.56 0.19
C THR A 152 -3.44 1.03 -0.75
N GLU A 153 -4.23 2.02 -0.32
CA GLU A 153 -5.25 2.68 -1.11
C GLU A 153 -4.71 3.24 -2.42
N LYS A 154 -3.42 3.64 -2.46
CA LYS A 154 -2.76 4.17 -3.67
C LYS A 154 -2.79 3.17 -4.81
N PHE A 155 -2.61 1.88 -4.51
CA PHE A 155 -2.67 0.81 -5.48
C PHE A 155 -4.12 0.48 -5.86
N TRP A 156 -4.94 0.18 -4.85
CA TRP A 156 -6.29 -0.33 -5.07
C TRP A 156 -7.23 0.71 -5.72
N ARG A 157 -7.16 1.98 -5.31
CA ARG A 157 -7.94 3.07 -5.94
C ARG A 157 -7.51 3.34 -7.38
N THR A 158 -6.22 3.15 -7.69
CA THR A 158 -5.72 3.31 -9.07
C THR A 158 -6.39 2.32 -10.02
N LEU A 159 -6.46 1.06 -9.62
CA LEU A 159 -7.16 0.02 -10.38
C LEU A 159 -8.67 0.32 -10.50
N GLN A 160 -9.29 0.80 -9.42
CA GLN A 160 -10.70 1.20 -9.37
C GLN A 160 -11.00 2.35 -10.34
N PHE A 161 -10.11 3.34 -10.45
CA PHE A 161 -10.26 4.47 -11.35
C PHE A 161 -9.89 4.15 -12.81
N GLY A 162 -9.40 2.94 -13.08
CA GLY A 162 -9.10 2.47 -14.43
C GLY A 162 -7.79 3.04 -14.98
N LEU A 163 -6.77 3.10 -14.13
CA LEU A 163 -5.39 3.39 -14.48
C LEU A 163 -4.52 2.16 -14.20
N VAL A 164 -3.34 2.11 -14.82
CA VAL A 164 -2.31 1.11 -14.53
C VAL A 164 -1.35 1.66 -13.46
N PRO A 165 -1.28 1.05 -12.26
CA PRO A 165 -0.34 1.46 -11.22
C PRO A 165 1.10 1.10 -11.59
N ILE A 166 2.00 2.09 -11.47
CA ILE A 166 3.45 1.90 -11.38
C ILE A 166 3.80 1.93 -9.90
N VAL A 167 4.29 0.82 -9.35
CA VAL A 167 4.35 0.59 -7.91
C VAL A 167 5.76 0.63 -7.36
N VAL A 168 5.93 1.17 -6.15
CA VAL A 168 7.09 0.97 -5.28
C VAL A 168 6.60 0.90 -3.84
N GLY A 169 6.91 -0.17 -3.13
CA GLY A 169 6.35 -0.44 -1.81
C GLY A 169 6.67 -1.87 -1.38
N ALA A 170 5.69 -2.75 -1.45
CA ALA A 170 5.91 -4.17 -1.19
C ALA A 170 6.86 -4.81 -2.23
N PRO A 171 7.55 -5.92 -1.88
CA PRO A 171 8.30 -6.71 -2.85
C PRO A 171 7.45 -7.17 -4.04
N LEU A 172 8.08 -7.34 -5.21
CA LEU A 172 7.41 -7.80 -6.43
C LEU A 172 6.55 -9.06 -6.20
N GLU A 173 7.08 -10.04 -5.46
CA GLU A 173 6.38 -11.28 -5.17
C GLU A 173 5.05 -11.07 -4.43
N ASP A 174 4.95 -10.04 -3.59
CA ASP A 174 3.72 -9.75 -2.85
C ASP A 174 2.67 -9.17 -3.79
N TYR A 175 3.06 -8.29 -4.73
CA TYR A 175 2.15 -7.85 -5.77
C TYR A 175 1.73 -9.01 -6.67
N GLU A 176 2.64 -9.90 -7.08
CA GLU A 176 2.30 -11.08 -7.90
C GLU A 176 1.31 -12.03 -7.21
N LYS A 177 1.41 -12.16 -5.87
CA LYS A 177 0.52 -13.02 -5.07
C LYS A 177 -0.84 -12.37 -4.78
N LEU A 178 -0.87 -11.05 -4.57
CA LEU A 178 -2.04 -10.35 -4.00
C LEU A 178 -2.82 -9.50 -5.01
N ALA A 179 -2.13 -8.92 -5.99
CA ALA A 179 -2.75 -8.08 -6.99
C ALA A 179 -3.52 -8.90 -8.04
N PRO A 180 -4.44 -8.28 -8.78
CA PRO A 180 -4.94 -8.89 -10.00
C PRO A 180 -3.78 -9.20 -10.97
N PRO A 181 -3.84 -10.32 -11.71
CA PRO A 181 -2.74 -10.72 -12.58
C PRO A 181 -2.51 -9.69 -13.69
N ASN A 182 -1.24 -9.42 -14.00
CA ASN A 182 -0.82 -8.46 -15.02
C ASN A 182 -1.47 -7.07 -14.86
N SER A 183 -1.61 -6.55 -13.64
CA SER A 183 -2.31 -5.29 -13.39
C SER A 183 -1.40 -4.12 -13.01
N PHE A 184 -0.08 -4.28 -13.02
CA PHE A 184 0.85 -3.29 -12.48
C PHE A 184 2.22 -3.35 -13.15
N ILE A 185 3.01 -2.29 -12.97
CA ILE A 185 4.41 -2.20 -13.40
C ILE A 185 5.28 -2.00 -12.17
N HIS A 186 6.29 -2.84 -11.98
CA HIS A 186 7.18 -2.82 -10.81
C HIS A 186 8.66 -2.65 -11.23
N PRO A 187 9.46 -1.82 -10.54
CA PRO A 187 10.87 -1.56 -10.89
C PRO A 187 11.74 -2.81 -11.04
N ASP A 188 11.53 -3.82 -10.20
CA ASP A 188 12.28 -5.09 -10.23
C ASP A 188 12.15 -5.87 -11.56
N GLN A 189 11.17 -5.53 -12.39
CA GLN A 189 11.01 -6.09 -13.73
C GLN A 189 12.04 -5.51 -14.73
N PHE A 190 12.82 -4.49 -14.33
CA PHE A 190 13.71 -3.75 -15.23
C PHE A 190 15.11 -3.58 -14.65
N ASP A 191 16.10 -3.53 -15.53
CA ASP A 191 17.50 -3.36 -15.15
C ASP A 191 17.90 -1.90 -14.90
N SER A 192 17.04 -0.94 -15.26
CA SER A 192 17.23 0.47 -14.97
C SER A 192 15.91 1.25 -15.03
N MET A 193 15.92 2.47 -14.45
CA MET A 193 14.82 3.43 -14.61
C MET A 193 14.56 3.77 -16.08
N VAL A 194 15.60 3.83 -16.92
CA VAL A 194 15.45 4.11 -18.35
C VAL A 194 14.70 2.98 -19.04
N ALA A 195 15.08 1.72 -18.77
CA ALA A 195 14.39 0.55 -19.31
C ALA A 195 12.91 0.51 -18.89
N MET A 196 12.63 0.82 -17.61
CA MET A 196 11.26 0.94 -17.12
C MET A 196 10.48 2.05 -17.84
N ALA A 197 11.07 3.24 -18.01
CA ALA A 197 10.43 4.35 -18.72
C ALA A 197 10.18 4.01 -20.20
N THR A 198 11.13 3.34 -20.87
CA THR A 198 10.96 2.85 -22.23
C THR A 198 9.78 1.88 -22.33
N HIS A 199 9.70 0.89 -21.44
CA HIS A 199 8.56 -0.03 -21.39
C HIS A 199 7.23 0.69 -21.19
N ILE A 200 7.15 1.66 -20.28
CA ILE A 200 5.92 2.45 -20.05
C ILE A 200 5.51 3.20 -21.33
N LEU A 201 6.46 3.81 -22.05
CA LEU A 201 6.19 4.52 -23.30
C LEU A 201 5.74 3.58 -24.43
N GLU A 202 6.33 2.38 -24.54
CA GLU A 202 5.91 1.36 -25.49
C GLU A 202 4.47 0.90 -25.19
N VAL A 203 4.17 0.57 -23.93
CA VAL A 203 2.81 0.20 -23.51
C VAL A 203 1.84 1.35 -23.77
N ALA A 204 2.23 2.61 -23.54
CA ALA A 204 1.35 3.76 -23.77
C ALA A 204 0.96 3.96 -25.24
N THR A 205 1.83 3.57 -26.17
CA THR A 205 1.64 3.75 -27.61
C THR A 205 0.99 2.53 -28.29
N ASP A 206 1.14 1.34 -27.72
CA ASP A 206 0.49 0.11 -28.17
C ASP A 206 -0.85 -0.13 -27.43
N LYS A 207 -1.96 0.02 -28.16
CA LYS A 207 -3.31 -0.14 -27.62
C LYS A 207 -3.58 -1.53 -27.07
N GLU A 208 -3.10 -2.59 -27.72
CA GLU A 208 -3.38 -3.94 -27.27
C GLU A 208 -2.55 -4.27 -26.03
N ARG A 209 -1.26 -3.91 -26.01
CA ARG A 209 -0.43 -4.06 -24.80
C ARG A 209 -0.99 -3.28 -23.61
N TYR A 210 -1.50 -2.06 -23.82
CA TYR A 210 -2.14 -1.32 -22.74
C TYR A 210 -3.41 -2.00 -22.23
N LEU A 211 -4.23 -2.56 -23.13
CA LEU A 211 -5.45 -3.28 -22.76
C LEU A 211 -5.18 -4.60 -22.02
N GLU A 212 -4.03 -5.23 -22.23
CA GLU A 212 -3.61 -6.42 -21.47
C GLU A 212 -3.58 -6.17 -19.96
N TYR A 213 -3.25 -4.94 -19.53
CA TYR A 213 -3.25 -4.54 -18.12
C TYR A 213 -4.64 -4.47 -17.47
N PHE A 214 -5.70 -4.60 -18.27
CA PHE A 214 -7.10 -4.57 -17.81
C PHE A 214 -7.80 -5.91 -17.94
N GLN A 215 -7.15 -6.94 -18.51
CA GLN A 215 -7.78 -8.24 -18.76
C GLN A 215 -8.24 -8.95 -17.48
N TRP A 216 -7.59 -8.68 -16.36
CA TRP A 216 -8.00 -9.21 -15.06
C TRP A 216 -9.45 -8.85 -14.68
N LYS A 217 -9.99 -7.74 -15.20
CA LYS A 217 -11.39 -7.31 -14.96
C LYS A 217 -12.42 -8.26 -15.58
N THR A 218 -12.01 -9.10 -16.52
CA THR A 218 -12.86 -10.14 -17.11
C THR A 218 -12.90 -11.41 -16.27
N LYS A 219 -11.96 -11.55 -15.32
CA LYS A 219 -11.72 -12.77 -14.53
C LYS A 219 -12.02 -12.58 -13.04
N GLY A 220 -12.22 -11.36 -12.59
CA GLY A 220 -12.52 -11.05 -11.20
C GLY A 220 -12.77 -9.57 -10.97
N GLU A 221 -13.07 -9.26 -9.72
CA GLU A 221 -13.31 -7.91 -9.24
C GLU A 221 -12.29 -7.55 -8.15
N ILE A 222 -12.07 -6.26 -7.93
CA ILE A 222 -11.38 -5.79 -6.74
C ILE A 222 -12.42 -5.39 -5.70
N VAL A 223 -12.12 -5.71 -4.44
CA VAL A 223 -12.86 -5.20 -3.30
C VAL A 223 -11.93 -4.26 -2.57
N VAL A 224 -12.34 -3.00 -2.46
CA VAL A 224 -11.58 -1.93 -1.80
C VAL A 224 -12.31 -1.56 -0.53
N TYR A 225 -11.60 -1.50 0.59
CA TYR A 225 -12.19 -1.01 1.82
C TYR A 225 -12.16 0.52 1.80
N THR A 226 -13.35 1.14 1.79
CA THR A 226 -13.47 2.60 1.84
C THR A 226 -12.99 3.10 3.19
N GLN A 227 -11.85 3.79 3.17
CA GLN A 227 -11.36 4.54 4.31
C GLN A 227 -12.17 5.84 4.41
N GLU A 228 -13.21 5.85 5.24
CA GLU A 228 -13.63 7.10 5.87
C GLU A 228 -12.46 7.55 6.75
N GLU A 229 -11.96 8.79 6.55
CA GLU A 229 -10.76 9.35 7.19
C GLU A 229 -10.91 9.51 8.72
N TYR A 230 -11.07 8.41 9.45
CA TYR A 230 -11.00 8.39 10.90
C TYR A 230 -9.58 8.03 11.31
N TYR A 231 -8.97 8.86 12.17
CA TYR A 231 -7.69 8.59 12.83
C TYR A 231 -7.66 7.24 13.59
N VAL A 232 -8.86 6.70 13.87
CA VAL A 232 -9.06 5.34 14.37
C VAL A 232 -10.05 4.69 13.41
N HIS A 233 -9.57 3.81 12.52
CA HIS A 233 -10.45 3.02 11.68
C HIS A 233 -11.23 2.04 12.56
N PRO A 234 -12.57 2.13 12.61
CA PRO A 234 -13.35 1.14 13.31
C PRO A 234 -13.16 -0.21 12.61
N LEU A 235 -12.93 -1.25 13.41
CA LEU A 235 -12.86 -2.61 12.89
C LEU A 235 -14.14 -2.93 12.12
N THR A 236 -13.99 -3.53 10.94
CA THR A 236 -15.14 -3.99 10.16
C THR A 236 -15.96 -5.01 10.95
N ASN A 237 -17.24 -5.17 10.60
CA ASN A 237 -18.09 -6.18 11.23
C ASN A 237 -17.49 -7.59 11.13
N SER A 238 -16.84 -7.92 10.01
CA SER A 238 -16.13 -9.20 9.85
C SER A 238 -14.94 -9.31 10.82
N SER A 239 -14.12 -8.27 10.93
CA SER A 239 -12.98 -8.27 11.88
C SER A 239 -13.46 -8.43 13.33
N ASN A 240 -14.57 -7.79 13.71
CA ASN A 240 -15.17 -7.97 15.03
C ASN A 240 -15.63 -9.42 15.26
N CYS A 241 -16.29 -10.04 14.27
CA CYS A 241 -16.67 -11.44 14.34
C CYS A 241 -15.44 -12.36 14.48
N ASP A 242 -14.39 -12.13 13.70
CA ASP A 242 -13.16 -12.93 13.73
C ASP A 242 -12.46 -12.83 15.09
N ILE A 243 -12.43 -11.65 15.70
CA ILE A 243 -11.89 -11.45 17.06
C ILE A 243 -12.68 -12.24 18.08
N VAL A 244 -14.02 -12.17 18.05
CA VAL A 244 -14.87 -12.93 18.98
C VAL A 244 -14.69 -14.44 18.77
N GLN A 245 -14.67 -14.91 17.52
CA GLN A 245 -14.45 -16.31 17.21
C GLN A 245 -13.08 -16.78 17.69
N LYS A 246 -12.01 -16.02 17.45
CA LYS A 246 -10.68 -16.35 17.95
C LYS A 246 -10.65 -16.36 19.48
N TYR A 247 -11.27 -15.40 20.14
CA TYR A 247 -11.35 -15.35 21.60
C TYR A 247 -12.00 -16.58 22.20
N LEU A 248 -13.18 -16.97 21.70
CA LEU A 248 -13.91 -18.14 22.18
C LEU A 248 -13.14 -19.45 21.99
N ASN A 249 -12.24 -19.52 21.00
CA ASN A 249 -11.45 -20.70 20.66
C ASN A 249 -10.01 -20.66 21.21
N SER A 250 -9.59 -19.56 21.83
CA SER A 250 -8.21 -19.37 22.30
C SER A 250 -7.99 -19.93 23.72
N LYS A 251 -6.76 -20.40 23.98
CA LYS A 251 -6.29 -20.74 25.34
C LYS A 251 -5.48 -19.58 25.91
N PRO A 252 -5.34 -19.43 27.25
CA PRO A 252 -4.54 -18.36 27.85
C PRO A 252 -3.11 -18.22 27.29
N SER A 253 -2.47 -19.33 26.94
CA SER A 253 -1.12 -19.38 26.35
C SER A 253 -1.05 -19.06 24.85
N ASP A 254 -2.17 -18.73 24.21
CA ASP A 254 -2.19 -18.36 22.79
C ASP A 254 -1.56 -16.98 22.61
N HIS A 255 -0.62 -16.89 21.67
CA HIS A 255 0.17 -15.69 21.36
C HIS A 255 -0.01 -15.30 19.89
N SER A 256 0.29 -14.06 19.56
CA SER A 256 0.20 -13.56 18.19
C SER A 256 1.08 -14.37 17.24
N LYS A 257 0.57 -14.61 16.04
CA LYS A 257 1.38 -15.14 14.92
C LYS A 257 2.47 -14.17 14.47
N LEU A 258 2.27 -12.87 14.71
CA LEU A 258 3.15 -11.81 14.26
C LEU A 258 3.74 -11.07 15.47
N ASP A 259 5.05 -11.20 15.63
CA ASP A 259 5.80 -10.25 16.46
C ASP A 259 5.93 -8.92 15.71
N TYR A 260 4.95 -8.03 15.90
CA TYR A 260 4.86 -6.77 15.17
C TYR A 260 6.03 -5.83 15.47
N PHE A 261 6.58 -5.85 16.68
CA PHE A 261 7.76 -5.05 17.02
C PHE A 261 9.08 -5.80 16.82
N GLY A 262 8.99 -7.01 16.26
CA GLY A 262 10.12 -7.90 16.07
C GLY A 262 11.02 -7.50 14.90
N PRO A 263 12.29 -7.94 14.93
CA PRO A 263 13.27 -7.65 13.89
C PRO A 263 12.88 -8.23 12.53
N LYS A 264 12.07 -9.31 12.48
CA LYS A 264 11.59 -9.90 11.22
C LYS A 264 10.62 -8.95 10.51
N TRP A 265 9.68 -8.33 11.23
CA TRP A 265 8.69 -7.43 10.64
C TRP A 265 9.33 -6.10 10.22
N PHE A 266 10.06 -5.47 11.15
CA PHE A 266 10.84 -4.26 10.84
C PHE A 266 11.91 -4.50 9.78
N GLY A 267 12.51 -5.69 9.72
CA GLY A 267 13.48 -6.07 8.70
C GLY A 267 12.87 -6.24 7.31
N SER A 268 11.55 -6.50 7.20
CA SER A 268 10.86 -6.42 5.91
C SER A 268 10.73 -4.99 5.39
N CYS A 269 10.96 -4.04 6.29
CA CYS A 269 11.07 -2.59 6.21
C CYS A 269 12.27 -1.95 5.52
N THR A 270 13.24 -2.69 4.98
CA THR A 270 14.57 -2.09 4.75
C THR A 270 14.90 -1.77 3.31
N GLU A 271 14.40 -2.53 2.35
CA GLU A 271 14.72 -2.37 0.93
C GLU A 271 13.45 -2.20 0.10
N CYS A 272 13.53 -1.38 -0.95
CA CYS A 272 12.40 -1.11 -1.84
C CYS A 272 12.41 -1.94 -3.12
N SER A 273 13.49 -2.67 -3.36
CA SER A 273 13.74 -3.38 -4.60
C SER A 273 14.88 -4.38 -4.41
N THR A 274 14.92 -5.43 -5.22
CA THR A 274 16.12 -6.26 -5.35
C THR A 274 17.18 -5.64 -6.27
N LYS A 275 16.82 -4.57 -7.00
CA LYS A 275 17.68 -3.90 -7.98
C LYS A 275 18.50 -2.80 -7.31
N LYS A 276 19.83 -2.90 -7.48
CA LYS A 276 20.80 -1.91 -6.98
C LYS A 276 20.53 -0.49 -7.47
N TRP A 277 20.11 -0.33 -8.73
CA TRP A 277 19.86 1.00 -9.30
C TRP A 277 18.77 1.78 -8.55
N LEU A 278 17.83 1.07 -7.93
CA LEU A 278 16.79 1.67 -7.11
C LEU A 278 17.30 1.90 -5.68
N ASN A 279 17.79 0.84 -5.03
CA ASN A 279 18.20 0.94 -3.62
C ASN A 279 19.34 1.94 -3.43
N ASP A 280 20.42 1.86 -4.22
CA ASP A 280 21.62 2.69 -4.03
C ASP A 280 21.33 4.18 -4.17
N LYS A 281 20.30 4.55 -4.93
CA LYS A 281 19.99 5.93 -5.27
C LYS A 281 18.81 6.51 -4.49
N TYR A 282 17.81 5.69 -4.18
CA TYR A 282 16.55 6.15 -3.61
C TYR A 282 16.30 5.66 -2.18
N THR A 283 16.96 4.59 -1.70
CA THR A 283 16.81 4.21 -0.28
C THR A 283 17.70 5.08 0.60
N HIS A 284 17.14 5.51 1.73
CA HIS A 284 17.87 6.28 2.71
C HIS A 284 18.83 5.38 3.51
N ARG A 285 19.96 5.93 3.95
CA ARG A 285 20.90 5.21 4.82
C ARG A 285 20.24 4.93 6.17
N LYS A 286 20.67 3.87 6.87
CA LYS A 286 20.12 3.46 8.19
C LYS A 286 20.13 4.56 9.27
N ASN A 287 20.97 5.58 9.13
CA ASN A 287 21.06 6.71 10.07
C ASN A 287 20.29 7.96 9.58
N TYR A 288 19.47 7.83 8.54
CA TYR A 288 18.62 8.91 8.06
C TYR A 288 17.51 9.16 9.08
N SER A 289 17.52 10.34 9.68
CA SER A 289 16.51 10.80 10.61
C SER A 289 15.84 12.05 10.05
N ILE A 290 14.51 12.09 10.07
CA ILE A 290 13.75 13.31 9.82
C ILE A 290 13.55 14.02 11.16
N LEU A 291 13.74 15.34 11.19
CA LEU A 291 13.46 16.14 12.40
C LEU A 291 12.01 15.91 12.86
N PRO A 292 11.77 15.73 14.17
CA PRO A 292 10.41 15.61 14.70
C PRO A 292 9.54 16.76 14.20
N GLY A 293 8.37 16.44 13.62
CA GLY A 293 7.44 17.40 13.01
C GLY A 293 7.44 17.40 11.48
N LYS A 294 8.57 17.14 10.82
CA LYS A 294 8.68 17.18 9.34
C LYS A 294 8.26 15.90 8.62
N LEU A 295 7.80 14.88 9.36
CA LEU A 295 7.29 13.64 8.77
C LEU A 295 5.89 13.83 8.15
N TRP A 296 5.15 14.79 8.69
CA TRP A 296 3.76 15.05 8.38
C TRP A 296 3.54 16.37 7.60
N ASP A 297 4.64 17.10 7.36
CA ASP A 297 4.73 18.29 6.49
C ASP A 297 4.89 17.89 5.02
#